data_AF-A0A6M0M8M6-F1
#
_entry.id   AF-A0A6M0M8M6-F1
#
_cell.length_a   1.000
_cell.length_b   1.000
_cell.length_c   1.000
_cell.angle_alpha   90.00
_cell.angle_beta   90.00
_cell.angle_gamma   90.00
#
_symmetry.space_group_name_H-M   'P 1'
#
loop_
_entity.id
_entity.type
_entity.pdbx_description
1 polymer ?
#
loop_
_entity_poly.entity_id
_entity_poly.type
_entity_poly.pdbx_seq_one_letter_code
_entity_poly.pdbx_strand_id
1 'polypeptide(L)'
;MMYIISIIFIFISLIFSKQLLWMFSTPSIIAGAQTYFFARLPALLILPLSICIKTEYDIQKKTKIGLYYTIVVVLTDIILDVVLIYIVHLGVFGAGLSDTLAMFIGLIFLLMRNNQDGIVKFQHFIKLKKNRKKTHFRTE
;
A
#
# COMPACT_ATOMS: atom_id res chain seq x y z
N MET A 1 15.33 3.87 4.12
CA MET A 1 15.41 5.14 3.38
C MET A 1 14.02 5.69 3.01
N MET A 2 13.20 4.95 2.24
CA MET A 2 11.87 5.46 1.80
C MET A 2 10.94 5.87 2.94
N TYR A 3 10.86 5.12 4.04
CA TYR A 3 10.02 5.51 5.19
C TYR A 3 10.46 6.79 5.88
N ILE A 4 11.77 7.01 5.99
CA ILE A 4 12.31 8.24 6.59
C ILE A 4 11.90 9.42 5.72
N ILE A 5 12.00 9.27 4.40
CA ILE A 5 11.54 10.27 3.43
C ILE A 5 10.03 10.52 3.56
N SER A 6 9.21 9.48 3.67
CA SER A 6 7.76 9.63 3.86
C SER A 6 7.38 10.33 5.16
N ILE A 7 8.08 10.02 6.25
CA ILE A 7 7.85 10.68 7.54
C ILE A 7 8.22 12.17 7.43
N ILE A 8 9.38 12.49 6.85
CA ILE A 8 9.78 13.87 6.59
C ILE A 8 8.73 14.59 5.72
N PHE A 9 8.26 13.94 4.66
CA PHE A 9 7.22 14.49 3.79
C PHE A 9 5.92 14.73 4.54
N ILE A 10 5.51 13.85 5.45
CA ILE A 10 4.35 14.05 6.31
C ILE A 10 4.50 15.31 7.16
N PHE A 11 5.65 15.52 7.79
CA PHE A 11 5.91 16.72 8.58
C PHE A 11 5.88 17.99 7.73
N ILE A 12 6.51 17.96 6.55
CA ILE A 12 6.47 19.08 5.59
C ILE A 12 5.03 19.34 5.14
N SER A 13 4.30 18.29 4.74
CA SER A 13 2.91 18.35 4.32
C SER A 13 1.99 18.92 5.40
N LEU A 14 2.23 18.63 6.68
CA LEU A 14 1.48 19.23 7.79
C LEU A 14 1.74 20.72 7.93
N ILE A 15 3.02 21.13 7.91
CA ILE A 15 3.44 22.54 8.08
C ILE A 15 2.95 23.40 6.90
N PHE A 16 3.07 22.89 5.68
CA PHE A 16 2.76 23.62 4.44
C PHE A 16 1.36 23.31 3.88
N SER A 17 0.53 22.54 4.59
CA SER A 17 -0.79 22.10 4.12
C SER A 17 -1.63 23.26 3.60
N LYS A 18 -1.77 24.33 4.39
CA LYS A 18 -2.56 25.51 4.02
C LYS A 18 -1.99 26.21 2.77
N GLN A 19 -0.68 26.43 2.72
CA GLN A 19 -0.02 27.11 1.61
C GLN A 19 -0.20 26.33 0.30
N LEU A 20 -0.05 25.00 0.36
CA LEU A 20 -0.35 24.09 -0.75
C LEU A 20 -1.81 24.23 -1.19
N LEU A 21 -2.75 24.18 -0.24
CA LEU A 21 -4.18 24.32 -0.53
C LEU A 21 -4.52 25.66 -1.18
N TRP A 22 -3.92 26.77 -0.74
CA TRP A 22 -4.12 28.09 -1.34
C TRP A 22 -3.52 28.23 -2.74
N MET A 23 -2.48 27.45 -3.07
CA MET A 23 -1.90 27.43 -4.43
C MET A 23 -2.76 26.66 -5.43
N PHE A 24 -3.48 25.63 -4.97
CA PHE A 24 -4.18 24.68 -5.85
C PHE A 24 -5.72 24.72 -5.75
N SER A 25 -6.30 25.49 -4.83
CA SER A 25 -7.75 25.57 -4.63
C SER A 25 -8.28 27.00 -4.53
N THR A 26 -9.57 27.15 -4.85
CA THR A 26 -10.32 28.38 -4.66
C THR A 26 -10.83 28.50 -3.21
N PRO A 27 -11.06 29.74 -2.70
CA PRO A 27 -11.44 29.96 -1.30
C PRO A 27 -12.67 29.17 -0.85
N SER A 28 -13.62 28.91 -1.75
CA SER A 28 -14.85 28.15 -1.46
C SER A 28 -14.62 26.65 -1.22
N ILE A 29 -13.50 26.09 -1.68
CA ILE A 29 -13.23 24.64 -1.67
C ILE A 29 -12.15 24.28 -0.65
N ILE A 30 -11.34 25.26 -0.20
CA ILE A 30 -10.20 25.03 0.71
C ILE A 30 -10.58 24.24 1.96
N ALA A 31 -11.73 24.52 2.58
CA ALA A 31 -12.18 23.81 3.78
C ALA A 31 -12.40 22.32 3.53
N GLY A 32 -13.04 21.95 2.41
CA GLY A 32 -13.26 20.56 2.02
C GLY A 32 -11.97 19.88 1.55
N ALA A 33 -11.12 20.59 0.81
CA ALA A 33 -9.84 20.05 0.38
C ALA A 33 -8.89 19.80 1.57
N GLN A 34 -8.98 20.61 2.64
CA GLN A 34 -8.22 20.41 3.86
C GLN A 34 -8.66 19.15 4.62
N THR A 35 -9.97 18.87 4.71
CA THR A 35 -10.46 17.65 5.37
C THR A 35 -10.08 16.40 4.57
N TYR A 36 -10.17 16.45 3.23
CA TYR A 36 -9.66 15.39 2.36
C TYR A 36 -8.17 15.13 2.60
N PHE A 37 -7.37 16.20 2.63
CA PHE A 37 -5.92 16.12 2.80
C PHE A 37 -5.53 15.41 4.10
N PHE A 38 -6.19 15.73 5.21
CA PHE A 38 -5.93 15.06 6.49
C PHE A 38 -6.35 13.59 6.50
N ALA A 39 -7.49 13.26 5.88
CA ALA A 39 -7.93 11.87 5.75
C ALA A 39 -6.97 11.03 4.89
N ARG A 40 -6.32 11.68 3.91
CA ARG A 40 -5.37 11.06 2.98
C ARG A 40 -3.96 10.92 3.55
N LEU A 41 -3.60 11.73 4.53
CA LEU A 41 -2.25 11.85 5.08
C LEU A 41 -1.61 10.52 5.52
N PRO A 42 -2.33 9.57 6.17
CA PRO A 42 -1.76 8.28 6.54
C PRO A 42 -1.36 7.42 5.34
N ALA A 43 -1.98 7.60 4.17
CA ALA A 43 -1.65 6.85 2.97
C ALA A 43 -0.21 7.11 2.48
N LEU A 44 0.39 8.25 2.83
CA LEU A 44 1.79 8.57 2.53
C LEU A 44 2.80 7.62 3.18
N LEU A 45 2.42 6.92 4.26
CA LEU A 45 3.23 5.84 4.86
C LEU A 45 3.00 4.48 4.19
N ILE A 46 1.78 4.25 3.69
CA ILE A 46 1.32 2.96 3.15
C ILE A 46 1.80 2.78 1.70
N LEU A 47 1.70 3.84 0.89
CA LEU A 47 2.05 3.84 -0.53
C LEU A 47 3.51 3.39 -0.80
N PRO A 48 4.55 3.94 -0.12
CA PRO A 48 5.94 3.55 -0.38
C PRO A 48 6.21 2.08 -0.04
N LEU A 49 5.58 1.56 1.01
CA LEU A 49 5.71 0.14 1.38
C LEU A 49 5.08 -0.75 0.31
N SER A 50 3.90 -0.38 -0.16
CA SER A 50 3.19 -1.11 -1.22
C SER A 50 4.00 -1.10 -2.52
N ILE A 51 4.62 0.03 -2.89
CA ILE A 51 5.52 0.13 -4.05
C ILE A 51 6.73 -0.79 -3.88
N CYS A 52 7.37 -0.80 -2.71
CA CYS A 52 8.54 -1.65 -2.45
C CYS A 52 8.23 -3.14 -2.65
N ILE A 53 7.11 -3.62 -2.08
CA ILE A 53 6.69 -5.02 -2.24
C ILE A 53 6.31 -5.33 -3.69
N LYS A 54 5.62 -4.41 -4.39
CA LYS A 54 5.30 -4.58 -5.81
C LYS A 54 6.56 -4.67 -6.68
N THR A 55 7.53 -3.80 -6.47
CA THR A 55 8.80 -3.83 -7.20
C THR A 55 9.55 -5.14 -6.96
N GLU A 56 9.55 -5.66 -5.73
CA GLU A 56 10.11 -6.98 -5.43
C GLU A 56 9.43 -8.09 -6.25
N TYR A 57 8.09 -8.05 -6.37
CA TYR A 57 7.36 -9.00 -7.21
C TYR A 57 7.64 -8.85 -8.71
N ASP A 58 7.81 -7.62 -9.19
CA ASP A 58 8.15 -7.34 -10.58
C ASP A 58 9.55 -7.87 -10.94
N ILE A 59 10.54 -7.71 -10.04
CA ILE A 59 11.88 -8.30 -10.20
C ILE A 59 11.80 -9.83 -10.29
N GLN A 60 10.89 -10.46 -9.54
CA GLN A 60 10.65 -11.89 -9.59
C GLN A 60 9.82 -12.34 -10.81
N LYS A 61 9.52 -11.44 -11.76
CA LYS A 61 8.65 -11.67 -12.93
C LYS A 61 7.22 -12.13 -12.57
N LYS A 62 6.75 -11.79 -11.37
CA LYS A 62 5.38 -12.05 -10.87
C LYS A 62 4.50 -10.80 -10.99
N THR A 63 4.58 -10.10 -12.12
CA THR A 63 3.90 -8.81 -12.38
C THR A 63 2.38 -8.85 -12.21
N LYS A 64 1.77 -10.03 -12.37
CA LYS A 64 0.33 -10.25 -12.11
C LYS A 64 -0.09 -9.88 -10.68
N ILE A 65 0.80 -10.05 -9.69
CA ILE A 65 0.51 -9.71 -8.29
C ILE A 65 0.36 -8.19 -8.14
N GLY A 66 1.20 -7.41 -8.81
CA GLY A 66 1.08 -5.95 -8.85
C GLY A 66 -0.23 -5.49 -9.48
N LEU A 67 -0.73 -6.19 -10.51
CA LEU A 67 -2.03 -5.95 -11.12
C LEU A 67 -3.18 -6.29 -10.15
N TYR A 68 -3.14 -7.46 -9.51
CA TYR A 68 -4.17 -7.85 -8.53
C TYR A 68 -4.25 -6.87 -7.35
N TYR A 69 -3.11 -6.39 -6.86
CA TYR A 69 -3.10 -5.31 -5.86
C TYR A 69 -3.88 -4.09 -6.34
N THR A 70 -3.61 -3.60 -7.56
CA THR A 70 -4.30 -2.41 -8.08
C THR A 70 -5.80 -2.64 -8.18
N ILE A 71 -6.22 -3.84 -8.64
CA ILE A 71 -7.64 -4.20 -8.71
C ILE A 71 -8.27 -4.22 -7.31
N VAL A 72 -7.61 -4.84 -6.33
CA VAL A 72 -8.11 -4.90 -4.94
C VAL A 72 -8.27 -3.49 -4.36
N VAL A 73 -7.27 -2.62 -4.53
CA VAL A 73 -7.33 -1.23 -4.06
C VAL A 73 -8.50 -0.50 -4.70
N VAL A 74 -8.60 -0.49 -6.03
CA VAL A 74 -9.65 0.26 -6.74
C VAL A 74 -11.05 -0.25 -6.41
N LEU A 75 -11.26 -1.57 -6.36
CA LEU A 75 -12.57 -2.13 -6.00
C LEU A 75 -12.95 -1.81 -4.56
N THR A 76 -11.99 -1.91 -3.64
CA THR A 76 -12.21 -1.57 -2.23
C THR A 76 -12.54 -0.09 -2.09
N ASP A 77 -11.82 0.78 -2.80
CA ASP A 77 -12.05 2.23 -2.81
C ASP A 77 -13.46 2.58 -3.25
N ILE A 78 -13.91 2.05 -4.41
CA ILE A 78 -15.27 2.28 -4.93
C ILE A 78 -16.34 1.83 -3.92
N ILE A 79 -16.16 0.66 -3.30
CA ILE A 79 -17.11 0.14 -2.30
C ILE A 79 -17.12 1.05 -1.07
N LEU A 80 -15.95 1.44 -0.58
CA LEU A 80 -15.82 2.28 0.61
C LEU A 80 -16.32 3.70 0.36
N ASP A 81 -16.13 4.25 -0.84
CA ASP A 81 -16.71 5.54 -1.23
C ASP A 81 -18.23 5.50 -1.10
N VAL A 82 -18.88 4.47 -1.65
CA VAL A 82 -20.34 4.34 -1.53
C VAL A 82 -20.76 4.28 -0.05
N VAL A 83 -20.07 3.48 0.75
CA VAL A 83 -20.40 3.32 2.18
C VAL A 83 -20.15 4.61 2.96
N LEU A 84 -18.95 5.19 2.88
CA LEU A 84 -18.53 6.32 3.72
C LEU A 84 -19.20 7.63 3.28
N ILE A 85 -19.43 7.82 1.99
CA ILE A 85 -20.05 9.05 1.47
C ILE A 85 -21.57 8.98 1.58
N TYR A 86 -22.21 7.90 1.16
CA TYR A 86 -23.69 7.85 1.08
C TYR A 86 -24.37 7.25 2.30
N ILE A 87 -23.75 6.28 2.99
CA ILE A 87 -24.37 5.65 4.17
C ILE A 87 -23.98 6.39 5.44
N VAL A 88 -22.68 6.67 5.61
CA VAL A 88 -22.15 7.33 6.82
C VAL A 88 -22.18 8.87 6.70
N HIS A 89 -22.45 9.41 5.51
CA HIS A 89 -22.55 10.85 5.25
C HIS A 89 -21.30 11.65 5.66
N LEU A 90 -20.11 11.06 5.52
CA LEU A 90 -18.83 11.72 5.84
C LEU A 90 -18.37 12.73 4.78
N GLY A 91 -19.09 12.82 3.65
CA GLY A 91 -18.79 13.73 2.55
C GLY A 91 -17.35 13.60 2.06
N VAL A 92 -16.67 14.74 1.91
CA VAL A 92 -15.30 14.83 1.38
C VAL A 92 -14.26 14.15 2.30
N PHE A 93 -14.49 14.12 3.61
CA PHE A 93 -13.64 13.36 4.53
C PHE A 93 -13.77 11.86 4.27
N GLY A 94 -14.99 11.38 4.00
CA GLY A 94 -15.27 9.99 3.62
C GLY A 94 -14.47 9.55 2.40
N ALA A 95 -14.42 10.40 1.36
CA ALA A 95 -13.66 10.15 0.13
C ALA A 95 -12.14 10.08 0.35
N GLY A 96 -11.59 10.87 1.29
CA GLY A 96 -10.16 10.76 1.62
C GLY A 96 -9.84 9.53 2.47
N LEU A 97 -10.80 9.09 3.28
CA LEU A 97 -10.65 7.95 4.17
C LEU A 97 -10.80 6.62 3.44
N SER A 98 -11.72 6.53 2.48
CA SER A 98 -11.90 5.36 1.58
C SER A 98 -10.61 5.01 0.88
N ASP A 99 -9.96 5.97 0.22
CA ASP A 99 -8.73 5.77 -0.54
C ASP A 99 -7.58 5.32 0.39
N THR A 100 -7.48 5.91 1.59
CA THR A 100 -6.48 5.49 2.59
C THR A 100 -6.73 4.05 3.08
N LEU A 101 -7.97 3.69 3.35
CA LEU A 101 -8.35 2.34 3.78
C LEU A 101 -8.18 1.31 2.66
N ALA A 102 -8.51 1.67 1.42
CA ALA A 102 -8.30 0.84 0.25
C ALA A 102 -6.81 0.52 0.05
N MET A 103 -5.94 1.52 0.17
CA MET A 103 -4.49 1.31 0.16
C MET A 103 -4.02 0.43 1.31
N PHE A 104 -4.59 0.59 2.51
CA PHE A 104 -4.27 -0.25 3.66
C PHE A 104 -4.66 -1.72 3.42
N ILE A 105 -5.85 -1.97 2.89
CA ILE A 105 -6.33 -3.32 2.54
C ILE A 105 -5.47 -3.93 1.43
N GLY A 106 -5.12 -3.13 0.41
CA GLY A 106 -4.18 -3.56 -0.63
C GLY A 106 -2.80 -3.94 -0.07
N LEU A 107 -2.30 -3.17 0.90
CA LEU A 107 -1.04 -3.50 1.57
C LEU A 107 -1.13 -4.82 2.35
N ILE A 108 -2.23 -5.06 3.08
CA ILE A 108 -2.47 -6.33 3.77
C ILE A 108 -2.46 -7.48 2.76
N PHE A 109 -3.13 -7.33 1.62
CA PHE A 109 -3.12 -8.32 0.54
C PHE A 109 -1.69 -8.65 0.07
N LEU A 110 -0.86 -7.63 -0.16
CA LEU A 110 0.55 -7.81 -0.55
C LEU A 110 1.37 -8.52 0.53
N LEU A 111 1.22 -8.14 1.80
CA LEU A 111 1.95 -8.74 2.92
C LEU A 111 1.57 -10.21 3.13
N MET A 112 0.29 -10.53 3.06
CA MET A 112 -0.20 -11.91 3.15
C MET A 112 0.38 -12.78 2.04
N ARG A 113 0.42 -12.26 0.81
CA ARG A 113 0.98 -12.99 -0.34
C ARG A 113 2.49 -13.15 -0.22
N ASN A 114 3.19 -12.12 0.25
CA ASN A 114 4.65 -12.14 0.39
C ASN A 114 5.11 -13.17 1.42
N ASN A 115 4.39 -13.28 2.55
CA ASN A 115 4.67 -14.30 3.57
C ASN A 115 4.49 -15.73 3.03
N GLN A 116 3.46 -15.98 2.22
CA GLN A 116 3.27 -17.29 1.58
C GLN A 116 4.43 -17.64 0.63
N ASP A 117 4.83 -16.69 -0.23
CA ASP A 117 5.93 -16.91 -1.17
C ASP A 117 7.28 -17.11 -0.46
N GLY A 118 7.52 -16.39 0.63
CA GLY A 118 8.72 -16.56 1.47
C GLY A 118 8.80 -17.95 2.11
N ILE A 119 7.68 -18.44 2.67
CA ILE A 119 7.59 -19.79 3.26
C ILE A 119 7.88 -20.87 2.20
N VAL A 120 7.29 -20.74 1.00
CA VAL A 120 7.50 -21.72 -0.08
C VAL A 120 8.95 -21.74 -0.56
N LYS A 121 9.59 -20.57 -0.74
CA LYS A 121 11.01 -20.49 -1.11
C LYS A 121 11.91 -21.13 -0.04
N PHE A 122 11.64 -20.87 1.24
CA PHE A 122 12.41 -21.43 2.35
C PHE A 122 12.27 -22.95 2.43
N GLN A 123 11.05 -23.48 2.27
CA GLN A 123 10.80 -24.92 2.19
C GLN A 123 11.53 -25.56 1.00
N HIS A 124 11.52 -24.92 -0.17
CA HIS A 124 12.24 -25.41 -1.35
C HIS A 124 13.75 -25.43 -1.12
N PHE A 125 14.31 -24.39 -0.48
CA PHE A 125 15.74 -24.34 -0.12
C PHE A 125 16.13 -25.45 0.86
N ILE A 126 15.31 -25.71 1.89
CA ILE A 126 15.53 -26.83 2.82
C ILE A 126 15.48 -28.17 2.08
N LYS A 127 14.53 -28.36 1.16
CA LYS A 127 14.40 -29.58 0.36
C LYS A 127 15.62 -29.81 -0.54
N LEU A 128 16.14 -28.77 -1.19
CA LEU A 128 17.37 -28.84 -1.99
C LEU A 128 18.60 -29.17 -1.13
N LYS A 129 18.73 -28.54 0.05
CA LYS A 129 19.82 -28.83 0.99
C LYS A 129 19.77 -30.27 1.52
N LYS A 130 18.56 -30.82 1.76
CA LYS A 130 18.34 -32.21 2.17
C LYS A 130 18.67 -33.21 1.05
N ASN A 131 18.30 -32.90 -0.20
CA ASN A 131 18.65 -33.74 -1.35
C ASN A 131 20.16 -33.76 -1.64
N ARG A 132 20.86 -32.63 -1.49
CA ARG A 132 22.33 -32.56 -1.63
C ARG A 132 23.09 -33.45 -0.62
N LYS A 133 22.59 -33.53 0.63
CA LYS A 133 23.15 -34.46 1.63
C LYS A 133 22.89 -35.93 1.29
N LYS A 134 21.76 -36.24 0.65
CA LYS A 134 21.37 -37.62 0.31
C LYS A 134 22.15 -38.16 -0.90
N THR A 135 22.58 -37.30 -1.82
CA THR A 135 23.41 -37.69 -2.97
C THR A 135 24.87 -37.95 -2.62
N HIS A 136 25.41 -37.35 -1.55
CA HIS A 136 26.78 -37.65 -1.10
C HIS A 136 26.91 -38.97 -0.32
N PHE A 137 25.82 -39.49 0.25
CA PHE A 137 25.80 -40.78 0.97
C PHE A 137 25.57 -42.00 0.07
N ARG A 138 25.49 -41.82 -1.26
CA ARG A 138 25.19 -42.89 -2.22
C ARG A 138 26.35 -43.22 -3.16
N THR A 139 27.52 -42.63 -2.91
CA THR A 139 28.76 -42.78 -3.69
C THR A 139 29.91 -43.39 -2.87
N GLU A 140 29.60 -43.95 -1.70
CA GLU A 140 30.52 -44.80 -0.93
C GLU A 140 30.05 -46.25 -0.99
#